data_AF-A0A3B8QV09-F1
#
_entry.id   AF-A0A3B8QV09-F1
#
_cell.length_a   1.000
_cell.length_b   1.000
_cell.length_c   1.000
_cell.angle_alpha   90.00
_cell.angle_beta   90.00
_cell.angle_gamma   90.00
#
_symmetry.space_group_name_H-M   'P 1'
#
loop_
_entity.id
_entity.type
_entity.pdbx_description
1 polymer ?
#
loop_
_entity_poly.entity_id
_entity_poly.type
_entity_poly.pdbx_seq_one_letter_code
_entity_poly.pdbx_strand_id
1 'polypeptide(L)'
;LIMTTARGVAPSYDTRPLLVGGVGVLLALLVDIALLKPTTSSGAYIALMFIPFVLIIYGVTEGVKRCAKNELIRVVFPPLILIVAVLGSILGGITNPTPAAALGAGGAIMLAAYRKLNDSDRSPKVIIWSTLAIIVCILVGINFDLRINQEGVSAQSWAAFFVAYAAYLYALFGLLFSCYILYRSGVLTPVVRETAKVTSMVFTILIGSQLLNLVVISFGGEHYIQQFLKSFDNEFTVFLIVMLVLFILGFVLDFLEIIYIVVPIVGPVIYGGTFDPKWVTIMIAVNLQTSFLTPPFGFALFYLRGVAPKEVTTGHIYRGIIPFVLIQVVGLSLLWAFPAIVTVIPDLIPN
;
A
#
# COMPACT_ATOMS: atom_id res chain seq x y z
N LEU A 1 15.19 16.13 6.81
CA LEU A 1 14.42 15.97 5.56
C LEU A 1 13.39 17.09 5.35
N ILE A 2 12.37 17.23 6.20
CA ILE A 2 11.30 18.24 5.99
C ILE A 2 11.85 19.67 5.84
N MET A 3 12.78 20.09 6.70
CA MET A 3 13.37 21.44 6.66
C MET A 3 14.23 21.68 5.40
N THR A 4 14.96 20.66 4.94
CA THR A 4 15.80 20.75 3.73
C THR A 4 14.92 20.82 2.47
N THR A 5 13.87 20.00 2.41
CA THR A 5 12.88 20.05 1.32
C THR A 5 12.14 21.37 1.32
N ALA A 6 11.73 21.91 2.47
CA ALA A 6 11.06 23.21 2.57
C ALA A 6 11.92 24.37 2.07
N ARG A 7 13.23 24.32 2.29
CA ARG A 7 14.18 25.29 1.73
C ARG A 7 14.26 25.20 0.20
N GLY A 8 14.27 23.99 -0.36
CA GLY A 8 14.27 23.78 -1.80
C GLY A 8 12.96 24.21 -2.48
N VAL A 9 11.82 24.04 -1.80
CA VAL A 9 10.50 24.41 -2.31
C VAL A 9 10.26 25.93 -2.31
N ALA A 10 10.83 26.65 -1.34
CA ALA A 10 10.63 28.09 -1.19
C ALA A 10 11.96 28.80 -0.86
N PRO A 11 12.91 28.89 -1.83
CA PRO A 11 14.25 29.41 -1.59
C PRO A 11 14.27 30.90 -1.23
N SER A 12 13.24 31.66 -1.64
CA SER A 12 13.12 33.10 -1.43
C SER A 12 12.54 33.51 -0.06
N TYR A 13 12.09 32.56 0.75
CA TYR A 13 11.51 32.83 2.07
C TYR A 13 12.58 32.87 3.17
N ASP A 14 12.32 33.63 4.24
CA ASP A 14 13.25 33.77 5.37
C ASP A 14 13.68 32.40 5.92
N THR A 15 14.98 32.15 5.99
CA THR A 15 15.55 30.86 6.39
C THR A 15 15.65 30.68 7.90
N ARG A 16 15.51 31.77 8.67
CA ARG A 16 15.67 31.77 10.13
C ARG A 16 14.82 30.69 10.83
N PRO A 17 13.53 30.49 10.52
CA PRO A 17 12.73 29.46 11.20
C PRO A 17 13.20 28.03 10.92
N LEU A 18 13.68 27.76 9.70
CA LEU A 18 14.22 26.45 9.32
C LEU A 18 15.59 26.20 9.98
N LEU A 19 16.41 27.25 10.12
CA LEU A 19 17.68 27.20 10.84
C LEU A 19 17.47 26.98 12.34
N VAL A 20 16.48 27.63 12.96
CA VAL A 20 16.10 27.40 14.37
C VAL A 20 15.71 25.93 14.59
N GLY A 21 14.95 25.34 13.67
CA GLY A 21 14.66 23.90 13.70
C GLY A 21 15.91 23.03 13.54
N GLY A 22 16.82 23.39 12.63
CA GLY A 22 18.08 22.69 12.43
C GLY A 22 18.98 22.73 13.67
N VAL A 23 19.05 23.87 14.35
CA VAL A 23 19.73 24.02 15.65
C VAL A 23 19.06 23.15 16.71
N GLY A 24 17.72 23.04 16.70
CA GLY A 24 16.99 22.10 17.55
C GLY A 24 17.40 20.64 17.35
N VAL A 25 17.61 20.20 16.10
CA VAL A 25 18.08 18.83 15.79
C VAL A 25 19.51 18.61 16.31
N LEU A 26 20.40 19.58 16.10
CA LEU A 26 21.78 19.50 16.60
C LEU A 26 21.80 19.47 18.13
N LEU A 27 20.99 20.30 18.79
CA LEU A 27 20.84 20.28 20.25
C LEU A 27 20.28 18.95 20.76
N ALA A 28 19.30 18.36 20.06
CA ALA A 28 18.76 17.04 20.41
C ALA A 28 19.85 15.96 20.36
N LEU A 29 20.66 15.95 19.31
CA LEU A 29 21.79 15.01 19.18
C LEU A 29 22.86 15.24 20.25
N LEU A 30 23.17 16.49 20.57
CA LEU A 30 24.16 16.82 21.61
C LEU A 30 23.67 16.42 23.00
N VAL A 31 22.39 16.66 23.31
CA VAL A 31 21.78 16.22 24.58
C VAL A 31 21.75 14.70 24.67
N ASP A 32 21.43 14.02 23.57
CA ASP A 32 21.42 12.55 23.51
C ASP A 32 22.81 11.95 23.76
N ILE A 33 23.85 12.47 23.11
CA ILE A 33 25.22 11.98 23.25
C ILE A 33 25.80 12.30 24.64
N ALA A 34 25.56 13.50 25.16
CA ALA A 34 26.25 13.99 26.36
C ALA A 34 25.52 13.69 27.67
N LEU A 35 24.18 13.67 27.66
CA LEU A 35 23.36 13.70 28.89
C LEU A 35 22.45 12.48 29.03
N LEU A 36 22.09 11.80 27.94
CA LEU A 36 21.23 10.61 28.01
C LEU A 36 22.07 9.34 28.20
N LYS A 37 21.93 8.73 29.38
CA LYS A 37 22.50 7.42 29.70
C LYS A 37 21.40 6.34 29.69
N PRO A 38 21.73 5.04 29.51
CA PRO A 38 20.75 3.95 29.53
C PRO A 38 19.91 3.84 30.81
N THR A 39 20.36 4.46 31.91
CA THR A 39 19.68 4.48 33.22
C THR A 39 18.83 5.73 33.46
N THR A 40 18.65 6.59 32.45
CA THR A 40 17.92 7.86 32.60
C THR A 40 16.42 7.58 32.76
N SER A 41 15.80 8.15 33.81
CA SER A 41 14.36 8.00 34.02
C SER A 41 13.56 8.74 32.93
N SER A 42 12.36 8.23 32.61
CA SER A 42 11.50 8.80 31.56
C SER A 42 11.17 10.29 31.80
N GLY A 43 11.06 10.72 33.05
CA GLY A 43 10.84 12.12 33.41
C GLY A 43 12.04 13.03 33.12
N ALA A 44 13.26 12.54 33.41
CA ALA A 44 14.49 13.28 33.11
C ALA A 44 14.73 13.39 31.60
N TYR A 45 14.40 12.33 30.84
CA TYR A 45 14.44 12.35 29.38
C TYR A 45 13.55 13.46 28.79
N ILE A 46 12.28 13.52 29.21
CA ILE A 46 11.34 14.54 28.71
C ILE A 46 11.84 15.94 29.05
N ALA A 47 12.34 16.18 30.26
CA ALA A 47 12.83 17.49 30.67
C ALA A 47 14.05 17.95 29.85
N LEU A 48 15.04 17.06 29.64
CA LEU A 48 16.26 17.37 28.88
C LEU A 48 15.96 17.59 27.39
N MET A 49 15.02 16.82 26.82
CA MET A 49 14.68 16.90 25.40
C MET A 49 13.61 17.94 25.07
N PHE A 50 12.98 18.56 26.08
CA PHE A 50 11.88 19.51 25.88
C PHE A 50 12.27 20.69 24.98
N ILE A 51 13.37 21.37 25.29
CA ILE A 51 13.84 22.53 24.52
C ILE A 51 14.23 22.14 23.09
N PRO A 52 15.05 21.10 22.86
CA PRO A 52 15.31 20.59 21.52
C PRO A 52 14.04 20.27 20.73
N PHE A 53 13.07 19.58 21.35
CA PHE A 53 11.82 19.23 20.67
C PHE A 53 10.97 20.44 20.30
N VAL A 54 10.87 21.45 21.16
CA VAL A 54 10.13 22.68 20.85
C VAL A 54 10.73 23.40 19.64
N LEU A 55 12.06 23.50 19.58
CA LEU A 55 12.76 24.11 18.44
C LEU A 55 12.56 23.31 17.15
N ILE A 56 12.63 21.98 17.23
CA ILE A 56 12.36 21.08 16.10
C ILE A 56 10.93 21.26 15.61
N ILE A 57 9.95 21.25 16.51
CA ILE A 57 8.52 21.41 16.16
C ILE A 57 8.30 22.78 15.51
N TYR A 58 8.92 23.85 16.00
CA TYR A 58 8.83 25.17 15.39
C TYR A 58 9.37 25.18 13.94
N GLY A 59 10.55 24.60 13.70
CA GLY A 59 11.11 24.54 12.35
C GLY A 59 10.35 23.59 11.42
N VAL A 60 9.85 22.46 11.93
CA VAL A 60 9.06 21.50 11.16
C VAL A 60 7.70 22.10 10.77
N THR A 61 7.00 22.76 11.70
CA THR A 61 5.69 23.36 11.41
C THR A 61 5.79 24.44 10.33
N GLU A 62 6.83 25.29 10.37
CA GLU A 62 7.08 26.27 9.33
C GLU A 62 7.50 25.61 8.00
N GLY A 63 8.33 24.56 8.05
CA GLY A 63 8.69 23.77 6.88
C GLY A 63 7.49 23.12 6.19
N VAL A 64 6.58 22.53 6.97
CA VAL A 64 5.34 21.93 6.47
C VAL A 64 4.45 22.99 5.83
N LYS A 65 4.29 24.18 6.44
CA LYS A 65 3.52 25.28 5.84
C LYS A 65 4.07 25.70 4.47
N ARG A 66 5.39 25.76 4.32
CA ARG A 66 6.05 26.10 3.04
C ARG A 66 5.85 25.00 2.00
N CYS A 67 6.04 23.75 2.37
CA CYS A 67 5.77 22.61 1.48
C CYS A 67 4.30 22.54 1.05
N ALA A 68 3.36 22.87 1.95
CA ALA A 68 1.93 22.87 1.67
C ALA A 68 1.48 23.95 0.66
N LYS A 69 2.29 24.99 0.43
CA LYS A 69 2.04 26.00 -0.62
C LYS A 69 2.37 25.46 -2.03
N ASN A 70 3.18 24.42 -2.13
CA ASN A 70 3.51 23.83 -3.43
C ASN A 70 2.37 22.90 -3.88
N GLU A 71 1.78 23.19 -5.04
CA GLU A 71 0.66 22.43 -5.60
C GLU A 71 1.02 20.95 -5.83
N LEU A 72 2.22 20.65 -6.32
CA LEU A 72 2.66 19.27 -6.57
C LEU A 72 2.68 18.47 -5.27
N ILE A 73 3.25 19.04 -4.21
CA ILE A 73 3.31 18.38 -2.91
C ILE A 73 1.90 18.21 -2.34
N ARG A 74 1.05 19.24 -2.45
CA ARG A 74 -0.32 19.19 -1.95
C ARG A 74 -1.17 18.11 -2.65
N VAL A 75 -0.94 17.87 -3.93
CA VAL A 75 -1.70 16.88 -4.72
C VAL A 75 -1.15 15.46 -4.54
N VAL A 76 0.18 15.27 -4.52
CA VAL A 76 0.81 13.94 -4.53
C VAL A 76 0.98 13.35 -3.12
N PHE A 77 1.19 14.19 -2.11
CA PHE A 77 1.55 13.72 -0.77
C PHE A 77 0.43 12.96 -0.05
N PRO A 78 -0.85 13.39 -0.08
CA PRO A 78 -1.91 12.65 0.61
C PRO A 78 -2.14 11.22 0.10
N PRO A 79 -2.20 10.95 -1.23
CA PRO A 79 -2.22 9.58 -1.74
C PRO A 79 -0.98 8.76 -1.34
N LEU A 80 0.20 9.37 -1.32
CA LEU A 80 1.43 8.67 -0.94
C LEU A 80 1.41 8.24 0.53
N ILE A 81 0.89 9.08 1.43
CA ILE A 81 0.67 8.70 2.83
C ILE A 81 -0.27 7.50 2.93
N LEU A 82 -1.36 7.47 2.16
CA LEU A 82 -2.26 6.32 2.16
C LEU A 82 -1.58 5.04 1.66
N ILE A 83 -0.78 5.14 0.60
CA ILE A 83 -0.02 3.99 0.07
C ILE A 83 0.94 3.47 1.14
N VAL A 84 1.69 4.35 1.80
CA VAL A 84 2.62 3.97 2.88
C VAL A 84 1.87 3.40 4.08
N ALA A 85 0.70 3.94 4.43
CA ALA A 85 -0.11 3.43 5.53
C ALA A 85 -0.63 2.01 5.24
N VAL A 86 -1.15 1.77 4.03
CA VAL A 86 -1.69 0.47 3.62
C VAL A 86 -0.58 -0.57 3.43
N LEU A 87 0.48 -0.23 2.70
CA LEU A 87 1.61 -1.14 2.51
C LEU A 87 2.36 -1.38 3.83
N GLY A 88 2.49 -0.34 4.65
CA GLY A 88 3.11 -0.44 5.98
C GLY A 88 2.29 -1.33 6.92
N SER A 89 0.96 -1.30 6.86
CA SER A 89 0.13 -2.17 7.70
C SER A 89 0.17 -3.63 7.25
N ILE A 90 0.36 -3.90 5.96
CA ILE A 90 0.57 -5.24 5.40
C ILE A 90 1.97 -5.76 5.76
N LEU A 91 3.02 -5.01 5.42
CA LEU A 91 4.42 -5.41 5.63
C LEU A 91 4.78 -5.47 7.12
N GLY A 92 4.18 -4.62 7.94
CA GLY A 92 4.34 -4.63 9.40
C GLY A 92 3.54 -5.73 10.11
N GLY A 93 2.82 -6.60 9.38
CA GLY A 93 2.04 -7.69 9.96
C GLY A 93 0.85 -7.25 10.82
N ILE A 94 0.45 -5.97 10.75
CA ILE A 94 -0.64 -5.41 11.56
C ILE A 94 -1.99 -5.87 11.01
N THR A 95 -2.13 -5.91 9.69
CA THR A 95 -3.39 -6.24 9.01
C THR A 95 -3.17 -7.10 7.78
N ASN A 96 -4.08 -8.05 7.53
CA ASN A 96 -4.15 -8.78 6.26
C ASN A 96 -4.51 -7.84 5.09
N PRO A 97 -4.30 -8.26 3.82
CA PRO A 97 -4.59 -7.42 2.64
C PRO A 97 -6.03 -6.90 2.57
N THR A 98 -7.02 -7.70 2.99
CA THR A 98 -8.44 -7.30 2.92
C THR A 98 -8.79 -6.15 3.88
N PRO A 99 -8.46 -6.22 5.20
CA PRO A 99 -8.60 -5.06 6.08
C PRO A 99 -7.75 -3.86 5.66
N ALA A 100 -6.54 -4.08 5.15
CA ALA A 100 -5.67 -3.01 4.67
C ALA A 100 -6.30 -2.25 3.48
N ALA A 101 -6.94 -2.97 2.55
CA ALA A 101 -7.70 -2.37 1.45
C ALA A 101 -8.87 -1.51 1.95
N ALA A 102 -9.58 -1.96 2.99
CA ALA A 102 -10.66 -1.17 3.61
C ALA A 102 -10.14 0.13 4.24
N LEU A 103 -8.97 0.09 4.89
CA LEU A 103 -8.29 1.28 5.42
C LEU A 103 -7.92 2.26 4.29
N GLY A 104 -7.41 1.76 3.17
CA GLY A 104 -7.13 2.57 1.98
C GLY A 104 -8.39 3.23 1.40
N ALA A 105 -9.47 2.47 1.27
CA ALA A 105 -10.76 2.99 0.78
C ALA A 105 -11.36 4.04 1.73
N GLY A 106 -11.36 3.78 3.04
CA GLY A 106 -11.82 4.72 4.05
C GLY A 106 -11.00 6.02 4.06
N GLY A 107 -9.67 5.89 3.98
CA GLY A 107 -8.77 7.03 3.86
C GLY A 107 -9.00 7.85 2.59
N ALA A 108 -9.22 7.20 1.44
CA ALA A 108 -9.55 7.88 0.19
C ALA A 108 -10.88 8.65 0.26
N ILE A 109 -11.91 8.06 0.89
CA ILE A 109 -13.21 8.72 1.15
C ILE A 109 -13.01 9.97 2.02
N MET A 110 -12.25 9.86 3.10
CA MET A 110 -11.97 10.99 4.00
C MET A 110 -11.17 12.09 3.29
N LEU A 111 -10.16 11.76 2.49
CA LEU A 111 -9.40 12.73 1.69
C LEU A 111 -10.26 13.43 0.63
N ALA A 112 -11.12 12.69 -0.06
CA ALA A 112 -12.05 13.25 -1.04
C ALA A 112 -13.02 14.23 -0.38
N ALA A 113 -13.58 13.87 0.78
CA ALA A 113 -14.45 14.74 1.56
C ALA A 113 -13.69 15.98 2.07
N TYR A 114 -12.44 15.85 2.50
CA TYR A 114 -11.58 16.96 2.93
C TYR A 114 -11.39 17.98 1.80
N ARG A 115 -11.05 17.50 0.60
CA ARG A 115 -10.88 18.35 -0.58
C ARG A 115 -12.20 19.05 -0.93
N LYS A 116 -13.31 18.32 -0.94
CA LYS A 116 -14.62 18.86 -1.27
C LYS A 116 -15.11 19.92 -0.28
N LEU A 117 -14.85 19.74 1.02
CA LEU A 117 -15.18 20.74 2.05
C LEU A 117 -14.37 22.03 1.87
N ASN A 118 -13.07 21.91 1.60
CA ASN A 118 -12.22 23.07 1.31
C ASN A 118 -12.67 23.81 0.06
N ASP A 119 -13.03 23.09 -1.02
CA ASP A 119 -13.53 23.70 -2.25
C ASP A 119 -14.90 24.39 -2.06
N SER A 120 -15.63 24.06 -1.00
CA SER A 120 -16.95 24.61 -0.67
C SER A 120 -16.91 25.63 0.49
N ASP A 121 -15.72 26.12 0.87
CA ASP A 121 -15.47 27.02 2.01
C ASP A 121 -16.07 26.54 3.35
N ARG A 122 -16.23 25.22 3.51
CA ARG A 122 -16.71 24.61 4.76
C ARG A 122 -15.54 24.07 5.57
N SER A 123 -15.63 24.19 6.89
CA SER A 123 -14.59 23.72 7.82
C SER A 123 -14.33 22.20 7.68
N PRO A 124 -13.12 21.77 7.28
CA PRO A 124 -12.75 20.36 7.19
C PRO A 124 -12.35 19.74 8.54
N LYS A 125 -12.52 20.48 9.65
CA LYS A 125 -12.02 20.08 10.98
C LYS A 125 -12.48 18.69 11.41
N VAL A 126 -13.73 18.33 11.13
CA VAL A 126 -14.28 17.01 11.50
C VAL A 126 -13.42 15.88 10.91
N ILE A 127 -13.00 16.00 9.66
CA ILE A 127 -12.21 14.98 8.98
C ILE A 127 -10.77 14.90 9.54
N ILE A 128 -10.18 16.06 9.86
CA ILE A 128 -8.85 16.12 10.48
C ILE A 128 -8.88 15.45 11.85
N TRP A 129 -9.88 15.77 12.68
CA TRP A 129 -10.05 15.17 14.00
C TRP A 129 -10.31 13.67 13.92
N SER A 130 -11.07 13.20 12.92
CA SER A 130 -11.32 11.77 12.73
C SER A 130 -10.06 11.03 12.27
N THR A 131 -9.24 11.66 11.44
CA THR A 131 -7.93 11.10 11.05
C THR A 131 -7.00 11.00 12.27
N LEU A 132 -6.99 12.04 13.12
CA LEU A 132 -6.23 12.05 14.36
C LEU A 132 -6.75 10.99 15.34
N ALA A 133 -8.07 10.79 15.42
CA ALA A 133 -8.68 9.76 16.25
C ALA A 133 -8.24 8.34 15.83
N ILE A 134 -8.11 8.06 14.54
CA ILE A 134 -7.56 6.77 14.05
C ILE A 134 -6.13 6.58 14.57
N ILE A 135 -5.27 7.60 14.48
CA ILE A 135 -3.89 7.53 14.97
C ILE A 135 -3.86 7.30 16.48
N VAL A 136 -4.68 8.02 17.24
CA VAL A 136 -4.79 7.82 18.70
C VAL A 136 -5.24 6.40 19.02
N CYS A 137 -6.25 5.88 18.31
CA CYS A 137 -6.75 4.52 18.50
C CYS A 137 -5.64 3.48 18.28
N ILE A 138 -4.86 3.63 17.20
CA ILE A 138 -3.73 2.73 16.89
C ILE A 138 -2.63 2.85 17.95
N LEU A 139 -2.22 4.06 18.32
CA LEU A 139 -1.17 4.26 19.32
C LEU A 139 -1.56 3.68 20.68
N VAL A 140 -2.81 3.90 21.12
CA VAL A 140 -3.29 3.33 22.38
C VAL A 140 -3.34 1.80 22.30
N GLY A 141 -3.83 1.23 21.19
CA GLY A 141 -3.88 -0.22 20.99
C GLY A 141 -2.52 -0.91 20.90
N ILE A 142 -1.47 -0.21 20.45
CA ILE A 142 -0.10 -0.75 20.42
C ILE A 142 0.56 -0.70 21.82
N ASN A 143 0.29 0.34 22.61
CA ASN A 143 0.98 0.56 23.88
C ASN A 143 0.25 -0.06 25.10
N PHE A 144 -1.05 -0.29 25.02
CA PHE A 144 -1.86 -0.75 26.13
C PHE A 144 -2.69 -1.98 25.76
N ASP A 145 -2.80 -2.94 26.68
CA ASP A 145 -3.70 -4.07 26.52
C ASP A 145 -5.15 -3.64 26.77
N LEU A 146 -5.98 -3.75 25.72
CA LEU A 146 -7.39 -3.34 25.71
C LEU A 146 -8.35 -4.48 26.09
N ARG A 147 -7.84 -5.64 26.49
CA ARG A 147 -8.66 -6.81 26.86
C ARG A 147 -9.24 -6.65 28.26
N ILE A 148 -10.40 -6.00 28.34
CA ILE A 148 -11.10 -5.70 29.61
C ILE A 148 -11.87 -6.88 30.24
N ASN A 149 -12.02 -8.00 29.52
CA ASN A 149 -12.77 -9.18 29.99
C ASN A 149 -11.90 -10.17 30.80
N GLN A 150 -10.72 -9.77 31.26
CA GLN A 150 -9.83 -10.60 32.07
C GLN A 150 -10.02 -10.29 33.57
N GLU A 151 -9.73 -11.24 34.44
CA GLU A 151 -9.72 -10.98 35.89
C GLU A 151 -8.42 -10.23 36.26
N GLY A 152 -8.54 -9.11 37.00
CA GLY A 152 -7.37 -8.33 37.45
C GLY A 152 -6.91 -7.19 36.52
N VAL A 153 -7.81 -6.60 35.71
CA VAL A 153 -7.46 -5.50 34.78
C VAL A 153 -7.07 -4.23 35.54
N SER A 154 -5.93 -3.66 35.19
CA SER A 154 -5.42 -2.41 35.77
C SER A 154 -6.31 -1.20 35.44
N ALA A 155 -6.34 -0.18 36.30
CA ALA A 155 -7.04 1.08 36.02
C ALA A 155 -6.52 1.79 34.75
N GLN A 156 -5.25 1.58 34.40
CA GLN A 156 -4.63 2.11 33.18
C GLN A 156 -5.21 1.47 31.92
N SER A 157 -5.41 0.15 31.92
CA SER A 157 -6.03 -0.59 30.81
C SER A 157 -7.49 -0.16 30.58
N TRP A 158 -8.24 0.10 31.66
CA TRP A 158 -9.59 0.66 31.57
C TRP A 158 -9.61 2.06 30.96
N ALA A 159 -8.73 2.96 31.41
CA ALA A 159 -8.62 4.31 30.83
C ALA A 159 -8.22 4.25 29.34
N ALA A 160 -7.25 3.40 29.01
CA ALA A 160 -6.83 3.17 27.62
C ALA A 160 -7.98 2.65 26.75
N PHE A 161 -8.78 1.70 27.25
CA PHE A 161 -9.98 1.21 26.56
C PHE A 161 -10.98 2.33 26.28
N PHE A 162 -11.33 3.16 27.26
CA PHE A 162 -12.28 4.26 27.04
C PHE A 162 -11.76 5.28 26.02
N VAL A 163 -10.47 5.62 26.07
CA VAL A 163 -9.85 6.54 25.10
C VAL A 163 -9.87 5.93 23.69
N ALA A 164 -9.47 4.66 23.55
CA ALA A 164 -9.46 3.96 22.27
C ALA A 164 -10.88 3.81 21.71
N TYR A 165 -11.86 3.51 22.56
CA TYR A 165 -13.26 3.36 22.16
C TYR A 165 -13.88 4.70 21.72
N ALA A 166 -13.64 5.78 22.47
CA ALA A 166 -14.09 7.11 22.08
C ALA A 166 -13.44 7.57 20.75
N ALA A 167 -12.14 7.30 20.58
CA ALA A 167 -11.44 7.58 19.34
C ALA A 167 -11.99 6.76 18.16
N TYR A 168 -12.29 5.48 18.38
CA TYR A 168 -12.94 4.62 17.39
C TYR A 168 -14.32 5.14 16.97
N LEU A 169 -15.18 5.51 17.92
CA LEU A 169 -16.50 6.06 17.62
C LEU A 169 -16.41 7.37 16.83
N TYR A 170 -15.46 8.24 17.19
CA TYR A 170 -15.24 9.50 16.48
C TYR A 170 -14.68 9.30 15.07
N ALA A 171 -13.81 8.31 14.88
CA ALA A 171 -13.32 7.91 13.56
C ALA A 171 -14.46 7.37 12.68
N LEU A 172 -15.32 6.50 13.23
CA LEU A 172 -16.49 5.96 12.54
C LEU A 172 -17.48 7.08 12.14
N PHE A 173 -17.75 8.01 13.06
CA PHE A 173 -18.56 9.19 12.78
C PHE A 173 -17.97 10.02 11.64
N GLY A 174 -16.66 10.26 11.65
CA GLY A 174 -15.97 10.99 10.58
C GLY A 174 -16.06 10.33 9.21
N LEU A 175 -15.95 9.00 9.18
CA LEU A 175 -16.10 8.23 7.95
C LEU A 175 -17.53 8.33 7.40
N LEU A 176 -18.54 8.15 8.26
CA LEU A 176 -19.95 8.30 7.87
C LEU A 176 -20.28 9.73 7.43
N PHE A 177 -19.74 10.73 8.13
CA PHE A 177 -19.87 12.14 7.76
C PHE A 177 -19.23 12.44 6.40
N SER A 178 -18.07 11.84 6.12
CA SER A 178 -17.39 11.94 4.82
C SER A 178 -18.26 11.35 3.70
N CYS A 179 -18.83 10.15 3.93
CA CYS A 179 -19.79 9.56 3.00
C CYS A 179 -21.01 10.46 2.78
N TYR A 180 -21.57 11.05 3.84
CA TYR A 180 -22.72 11.96 3.75
C TYR A 180 -22.41 13.20 2.91
N ILE A 181 -21.25 13.83 3.12
CA ILE A 181 -20.83 15.01 2.33
C ILE A 181 -20.67 14.63 0.86
N LEU A 182 -19.96 13.52 0.58
CA LEU A 182 -19.72 13.09 -0.80
C LEU A 182 -21.03 12.71 -1.50
N TYR A 183 -21.98 12.11 -0.78
CA TYR A 183 -23.32 11.84 -1.28
C TYR A 183 -24.09 13.12 -1.60
N ARG A 184 -24.17 14.06 -0.64
CA ARG A 184 -24.83 15.38 -0.83
C ARG A 184 -24.23 16.18 -1.98
N SER A 185 -22.93 16.05 -2.20
CA SER A 185 -22.22 16.73 -3.26
C SER A 185 -22.32 16.07 -4.64
N GLY A 186 -23.03 14.95 -4.75
CA GLY A 186 -23.22 14.21 -6.00
C GLY A 186 -21.99 13.43 -6.49
N VAL A 187 -20.93 13.34 -5.68
CA VAL A 187 -19.67 12.66 -6.04
C VAL A 187 -19.74 11.17 -5.71
N LEU A 188 -20.38 10.78 -4.61
CA LEU A 188 -20.40 9.37 -4.18
C LEU A 188 -21.16 8.47 -5.15
N THR A 189 -22.31 8.92 -5.65
CA THR A 189 -23.17 8.15 -6.56
C THR A 189 -22.47 7.69 -7.84
N PRO A 190 -21.82 8.56 -8.63
CA PRO A 190 -21.09 8.14 -9.83
C PRO A 190 -19.92 7.22 -9.48
N VAL A 191 -19.18 7.49 -8.40
CA VAL A 191 -18.04 6.66 -7.98
C VAL A 191 -18.49 5.25 -7.62
N VAL A 192 -19.56 5.10 -6.83
CA VAL A 192 -20.13 3.79 -6.48
C VAL A 192 -20.64 3.06 -7.73
N ARG A 193 -21.28 3.78 -8.67
CA ARG A 193 -21.76 3.18 -9.92
C ARG A 193 -20.61 2.67 -10.80
N GLU A 194 -19.57 3.48 -11.01
CA GLU A 194 -18.41 3.05 -11.80
C GLU A 194 -17.67 1.90 -11.11
N THR A 195 -17.50 1.96 -9.78
CA THR A 195 -16.91 0.86 -9.01
C THR A 195 -17.73 -0.42 -9.16
N ALA A 196 -19.05 -0.35 -8.97
CA ALA A 196 -19.94 -1.50 -9.12
C ALA A 196 -19.94 -2.06 -10.55
N LYS A 197 -19.87 -1.20 -11.57
CA LYS A 197 -19.80 -1.60 -12.98
C LYS A 197 -18.51 -2.34 -13.30
N VAL A 198 -17.36 -1.79 -12.90
CA VAL A 198 -16.05 -2.44 -13.11
C VAL A 198 -15.99 -3.76 -12.34
N THR A 199 -16.38 -3.76 -11.07
CA THR A 199 -16.42 -4.98 -10.24
C THR A 199 -17.37 -6.03 -10.83
N SER A 200 -18.57 -5.66 -11.29
CA SER A 200 -19.52 -6.58 -11.90
C SER A 200 -19.03 -7.14 -13.24
N MET A 201 -18.31 -6.35 -14.03
CA MET A 201 -17.66 -6.83 -15.25
C MET A 201 -16.62 -7.90 -14.91
N VAL A 202 -15.73 -7.63 -13.95
CA VAL A 202 -14.71 -8.59 -13.50
C VAL A 202 -15.36 -9.87 -12.96
N PHE A 203 -16.37 -9.77 -12.08
CA PHE A 203 -17.07 -10.95 -11.56
C PHE A 203 -17.81 -11.75 -12.64
N THR A 204 -18.39 -11.09 -13.65
CA THR A 204 -19.03 -11.80 -14.77
C THR A 204 -17.99 -12.59 -15.57
N ILE A 205 -16.81 -12.00 -15.82
CA ILE A 205 -15.70 -12.69 -16.50
C ILE A 205 -15.23 -13.88 -15.65
N LEU A 206 -15.07 -13.69 -14.33
CA LEU A 206 -14.74 -14.76 -13.38
C LEU A 206 -15.75 -15.91 -13.40
N ILE A 207 -17.05 -15.64 -13.48
CA ILE A 207 -18.07 -16.70 -13.57
C ILE A 207 -17.93 -17.47 -14.89
N GLY A 208 -17.77 -16.77 -16.01
CA GLY A 208 -17.61 -17.39 -17.33
C GLY A 208 -16.34 -18.23 -17.45
N SER A 209 -15.21 -17.72 -16.96
CA SER A 209 -13.94 -18.45 -16.93
C SER A 209 -14.02 -19.66 -16.02
N GLN A 210 -14.75 -19.58 -14.90
CA GLN A 210 -14.89 -20.72 -14.00
C GLN A 210 -15.78 -21.84 -14.55
N LEU A 211 -16.78 -21.50 -15.35
CA LEU A 211 -17.53 -22.50 -16.13
C LEU A 211 -16.62 -23.20 -17.16
N LEU A 212 -15.80 -22.44 -17.89
CA LEU A 212 -14.83 -23.01 -18.84
C LEU A 212 -13.81 -23.90 -18.13
N ASN A 213 -13.30 -23.46 -16.97
CA ASN A 213 -12.35 -24.24 -16.17
C ASN A 213 -12.96 -25.57 -15.73
N LEU A 214 -14.16 -25.55 -15.15
CA LEU A 214 -14.86 -26.78 -14.74
C LEU A 214 -15.05 -27.74 -15.92
N VAL A 215 -15.34 -27.22 -17.12
CA VAL A 215 -15.43 -28.03 -18.34
C VAL A 215 -14.07 -28.64 -18.70
N VAL A 216 -12.98 -27.85 -18.74
CA VAL A 216 -11.63 -28.33 -19.05
C VAL A 216 -11.19 -29.41 -18.07
N ILE A 217 -11.43 -29.22 -16.77
CA ILE A 217 -11.14 -30.19 -15.72
C ILE A 217 -11.99 -31.45 -15.91
N SER A 218 -13.29 -31.31 -16.16
CA SER A 218 -14.21 -32.44 -16.34
C SER A 218 -13.87 -33.33 -17.55
N PHE A 219 -13.31 -32.74 -18.62
CA PHE A 219 -12.80 -33.48 -19.78
C PHE A 219 -11.37 -34.01 -19.59
N GLY A 220 -10.75 -33.80 -18.42
CA GLY A 220 -9.39 -34.24 -18.11
C GLY A 220 -8.30 -33.40 -18.75
N GLY A 221 -8.60 -32.17 -19.21
CA GLY A 221 -7.65 -31.26 -19.84
C GLY A 221 -6.41 -30.98 -18.99
N GLU A 222 -6.58 -30.90 -17.67
CA GLU A 222 -5.48 -30.76 -16.72
C GLU A 222 -4.49 -31.92 -16.78
N HIS A 223 -4.96 -33.15 -16.98
CA HIS A 223 -4.10 -34.32 -17.07
C HIS A 223 -3.27 -34.32 -18.34
N TYR A 224 -3.85 -33.91 -19.47
CA TYR A 224 -3.13 -33.78 -20.75
C TYR A 224 -2.04 -32.69 -20.66
N ILE A 225 -2.34 -31.54 -20.06
CA ILE A 225 -1.37 -30.47 -19.86
C ILE A 225 -0.24 -30.94 -18.93
N GLN A 226 -0.58 -31.61 -17.83
CA GLN A 226 0.42 -32.16 -16.91
C GLN A 226 1.31 -33.21 -17.57
N GLN A 227 0.73 -34.13 -18.36
CA GLN A 227 1.50 -35.13 -19.11
C GLN A 227 2.42 -34.48 -20.14
N PHE A 228 1.93 -33.45 -20.86
CA PHE A 228 2.75 -32.69 -21.79
C PHE A 228 3.93 -32.01 -21.08
N LEU A 229 3.70 -31.35 -19.95
CA LEU A 229 4.77 -30.72 -19.19
C LEU A 229 5.74 -31.74 -18.58
N LYS A 230 5.24 -32.89 -18.12
CA LYS A 230 6.08 -34.00 -17.60
C LYS A 230 6.84 -34.75 -18.69
N SER A 231 6.52 -34.55 -19.96
CA SER A 231 7.25 -35.18 -21.08
C SER A 231 8.63 -34.56 -21.31
N PHE A 232 8.90 -33.40 -20.71
CA PHE A 232 10.22 -32.77 -20.73
C PHE A 232 11.06 -33.24 -19.54
N ASP A 233 12.26 -33.74 -19.82
CA ASP A 233 13.17 -34.26 -18.79
C ASP A 233 13.83 -33.16 -17.93
N ASN A 234 13.79 -31.89 -18.37
CA ASN A 234 14.46 -30.78 -17.71
C ASN A 234 13.47 -29.85 -16.98
N GLU A 235 13.55 -29.84 -15.65
CA GLU A 235 12.71 -29.01 -14.76
C GLU A 235 12.79 -27.51 -15.09
N PHE A 236 13.96 -26.99 -15.47
CA PHE A 236 14.12 -25.58 -15.87
C PHE A 236 13.39 -25.27 -17.18
N THR A 237 13.40 -26.20 -18.13
CA THR A 237 12.67 -26.02 -19.40
C THR A 237 11.17 -26.01 -19.14
N VAL A 238 10.68 -26.92 -18.30
CA VAL A 238 9.27 -26.95 -17.90
C VAL A 238 8.86 -25.65 -17.21
N PHE A 239 9.68 -25.19 -16.26
CA PHE A 239 9.41 -23.96 -15.55
C PHE A 239 9.41 -22.73 -16.49
N LEU A 240 10.35 -22.64 -17.43
CA LEU A 240 10.39 -21.57 -18.43
C LEU A 240 9.18 -21.61 -19.37
N ILE A 241 8.73 -22.80 -19.80
CA ILE A 241 7.50 -22.96 -20.59
C ILE A 241 6.28 -22.47 -19.80
N VAL A 242 6.15 -22.88 -18.53
CA VAL A 242 5.06 -22.43 -17.66
C VAL A 242 5.09 -20.91 -17.50
N MET A 243 6.26 -20.31 -17.29
CA MET A 243 6.42 -18.86 -17.18
C MET A 243 6.00 -18.15 -18.48
N LEU A 244 6.36 -18.68 -19.65
CA LEU A 244 5.96 -18.12 -20.94
C LEU A 244 4.44 -18.21 -21.14
N VAL A 245 3.84 -19.37 -20.83
CA VAL A 245 2.39 -19.57 -20.96
C VAL A 245 1.63 -18.64 -20.02
N LEU A 246 2.05 -18.54 -18.75
CA LEU A 246 1.47 -17.61 -17.78
C LEU A 246 1.59 -16.16 -18.23
N PHE A 247 2.71 -15.78 -18.83
CA PHE A 247 2.92 -14.44 -19.36
C PHE A 247 2.00 -14.13 -20.54
N ILE A 248 1.85 -15.05 -21.50
CA ILE A 248 0.95 -14.84 -22.64
C ILE A 248 -0.52 -14.83 -22.20
N LEU A 249 -0.89 -15.75 -21.30
CA LEU A 249 -2.26 -15.87 -20.82
C LEU A 249 -2.69 -14.65 -20.00
N GLY A 250 -1.76 -14.02 -19.27
CA GLY A 250 -1.99 -12.78 -18.53
C GLY A 250 -2.27 -11.56 -19.40
N PHE A 251 -2.19 -11.66 -20.72
CA PHE A 251 -2.74 -10.63 -21.61
C PHE A 251 -4.26 -10.73 -21.69
N VAL A 252 -4.83 -11.93 -21.63
CA VAL A 252 -6.26 -12.13 -21.90
C VAL A 252 -7.06 -12.30 -20.61
N LEU A 253 -6.50 -13.02 -19.64
CA LEU A 253 -7.18 -13.40 -18.40
C LEU A 253 -6.71 -12.56 -17.21
N ASP A 254 -7.57 -12.44 -16.20
CA ASP A 254 -7.24 -11.76 -14.94
C ASP A 254 -6.23 -12.60 -14.12
N PHE A 255 -5.41 -11.95 -13.29
CA PHE A 255 -4.43 -12.65 -12.44
C PHE A 255 -5.10 -13.61 -11.47
N LEU A 256 -6.29 -13.26 -10.94
CA LEU A 256 -7.05 -14.16 -10.07
C LEU A 256 -7.49 -15.41 -10.82
N GLU A 257 -7.89 -15.30 -12.08
CA GLU A 257 -8.28 -16.43 -12.92
C GLU A 257 -7.11 -17.35 -13.19
N ILE A 258 -5.96 -16.79 -13.55
CA ILE A 258 -4.75 -17.56 -13.79
C ILE A 258 -4.32 -18.31 -12.53
N ILE A 259 -4.40 -17.66 -11.37
CA ILE A 259 -4.09 -18.30 -10.08
C ILE A 259 -5.09 -19.41 -9.76
N TYR A 260 -6.38 -19.26 -10.02
CA TYR A 260 -7.37 -20.32 -9.71
C TYR A 260 -7.42 -21.45 -10.75
N ILE A 261 -7.04 -21.19 -11.99
CA ILE A 261 -7.11 -22.16 -13.10
C ILE A 261 -5.74 -22.80 -13.33
N VAL A 262 -4.76 -21.98 -13.71
CA VAL A 262 -3.49 -22.51 -14.21
C VAL A 262 -2.63 -23.02 -13.09
N VAL A 263 -2.54 -22.32 -11.95
CA VAL A 263 -1.65 -22.71 -10.86
C VAL A 263 -2.00 -24.10 -10.29
N PRO A 264 -3.28 -24.50 -10.08
CA PRO A 264 -3.60 -25.88 -9.72
C PRO A 264 -3.22 -26.92 -10.79
N ILE A 265 -3.31 -26.56 -12.09
CA ILE A 265 -2.94 -27.45 -13.19
C ILE A 265 -1.42 -27.64 -13.26
N VAL A 266 -0.64 -26.55 -13.24
CA VAL A 266 0.83 -26.59 -13.33
C VAL A 266 1.49 -26.90 -12.00
N GLY A 267 0.82 -26.61 -10.89
CA GLY A 267 1.31 -26.69 -9.51
C GLY A 267 1.96 -28.03 -9.17
N PRO A 268 1.30 -29.18 -9.39
CA PRO A 268 1.88 -30.50 -9.18
C PRO A 268 3.15 -30.77 -10.01
N VAL A 269 3.35 -30.05 -11.11
CA VAL A 269 4.54 -30.18 -11.97
C VAL A 269 5.67 -29.27 -11.48
N ILE A 270 5.36 -28.03 -11.08
CA ILE A 270 6.37 -27.04 -10.68
C ILE A 270 6.79 -27.12 -9.21
N TYR A 271 5.85 -27.44 -8.31
CA TYR A 271 6.09 -27.55 -6.87
C TYR A 271 6.47 -28.97 -6.44
N GLY A 272 6.28 -29.95 -7.31
CA GLY A 272 6.69 -31.34 -7.08
C GLY A 272 8.16 -31.63 -7.42
N GLY A 273 8.87 -30.67 -8.01
CA GLY A 273 10.28 -30.79 -8.40
C GLY A 273 11.25 -30.37 -7.31
N THR A 274 12.46 -29.98 -7.71
CA THR A 274 13.55 -29.58 -6.79
C THR A 274 13.53 -28.11 -6.37
N PHE A 275 12.65 -27.30 -6.95
CA PHE A 275 12.59 -25.86 -6.67
C PHE A 275 11.95 -25.54 -5.31
N ASP A 276 12.48 -24.51 -4.64
CA ASP A 276 11.84 -23.94 -3.45
C ASP A 276 10.47 -23.35 -3.84
N PRO A 277 9.36 -23.79 -3.21
CA PRO A 277 8.03 -23.27 -3.48
C PRO A 277 7.93 -21.75 -3.32
N LYS A 278 8.65 -21.15 -2.37
CA LYS A 278 8.66 -19.70 -2.15
C LYS A 278 9.20 -18.97 -3.39
N TRP A 279 10.32 -19.46 -3.93
CA TRP A 279 10.94 -18.88 -5.12
C TRP A 279 10.03 -19.02 -6.34
N VAL A 280 9.46 -20.20 -6.56
CA VAL A 280 8.51 -20.47 -7.66
C VAL A 280 7.30 -19.53 -7.58
N THR A 281 6.71 -19.37 -6.38
CA THR A 281 5.56 -18.49 -6.18
C THR A 281 5.91 -17.03 -6.48
N ILE A 282 7.06 -16.54 -6.04
CA ILE A 282 7.49 -15.15 -6.29
C ILE A 282 7.80 -14.92 -7.77
N MET A 283 8.43 -15.87 -8.45
CA MET A 283 8.68 -15.79 -9.89
C MET A 283 7.37 -15.70 -10.67
N ILE A 284 6.38 -16.54 -10.36
CA ILE A 284 5.05 -16.48 -10.97
C ILE A 284 4.38 -15.13 -10.68
N ALA A 285 4.45 -14.64 -9.45
CA ALA A 285 3.84 -13.36 -9.07
C ALA A 285 4.42 -12.17 -9.85
N VAL A 286 5.76 -12.07 -9.93
CA VAL A 286 6.44 -11.00 -10.68
C VAL A 286 6.17 -11.11 -12.19
N ASN A 287 6.11 -12.34 -12.72
CA ASN A 287 5.79 -12.58 -14.12
C ASN A 287 4.35 -12.16 -14.48
N LEU A 288 3.37 -12.53 -13.65
CA LEU A 288 1.98 -12.10 -13.83
C LEU A 288 1.84 -10.58 -13.72
N GLN A 289 2.55 -9.94 -12.78
CA GLN A 289 2.58 -8.47 -12.68
C GLN A 289 3.15 -7.82 -13.96
N THR A 290 4.21 -8.40 -14.52
CA THR A 290 4.83 -7.91 -15.77
C THR A 290 3.88 -8.05 -16.94
N SER A 291 3.16 -9.17 -17.03
CA SER A 291 2.11 -9.38 -18.04
C SER A 291 1.02 -8.32 -17.96
N PHE A 292 0.57 -7.98 -16.74
CA PHE A 292 -0.46 -6.96 -16.51
C PHE A 292 -0.09 -5.55 -16.98
N LEU A 293 1.20 -5.28 -17.15
CA LEU A 293 1.73 -4.00 -17.65
C LEU A 293 2.06 -4.02 -19.15
N THR A 294 2.12 -5.19 -19.78
CA THR A 294 2.61 -5.34 -21.15
C THR A 294 1.46 -5.31 -22.18
N PRO A 295 1.56 -4.53 -23.27
CA PRO A 295 0.61 -4.61 -24.39
C PRO A 295 0.53 -6.04 -24.97
N PRO A 296 -0.62 -6.49 -25.53
CA PRO A 296 -1.71 -5.69 -26.10
C PRO A 296 -2.86 -5.33 -25.14
N PHE A 297 -2.90 -5.92 -23.94
CA PHE A 297 -4.06 -5.85 -23.05
C PHE A 297 -3.78 -5.42 -21.61
N GLY A 298 -2.62 -4.81 -21.32
CA GLY A 298 -2.27 -4.40 -19.96
C GLY A 298 -3.35 -3.53 -19.29
N PHE A 299 -4.10 -4.10 -18.34
CA PHE A 299 -5.25 -3.47 -17.68
C PHE A 299 -4.91 -2.10 -17.09
N ALA A 300 -3.71 -1.96 -16.51
CA ALA A 300 -3.22 -0.70 -15.97
C ALA A 300 -3.10 0.40 -17.04
N LEU A 301 -2.73 0.04 -18.28
CA LEU A 301 -2.61 0.96 -19.40
C LEU A 301 -3.99 1.44 -19.87
N PHE A 302 -5.00 0.57 -19.84
CA PHE A 302 -6.38 0.94 -20.16
C PHE A 302 -7.02 1.82 -19.08
N TYR A 303 -6.74 1.55 -17.80
CA TYR A 303 -7.15 2.45 -16.73
C TYR A 303 -6.53 3.84 -16.88
N LEU A 304 -5.23 3.91 -17.19
CA LEU A 304 -4.57 5.17 -17.52
C LEU A 304 -5.20 5.85 -18.74
N ARG A 305 -5.55 5.09 -19.78
CA ARG A 305 -6.24 5.66 -20.95
C ARG A 305 -7.60 6.25 -20.57
N GLY A 306 -8.32 5.66 -19.63
CA GLY A 306 -9.62 6.13 -19.14
C GLY A 306 -9.58 7.48 -18.43
N VAL A 307 -8.44 7.83 -17.80
CA VAL A 307 -8.23 9.12 -17.12
C VAL A 307 -7.35 10.09 -17.90
N ALA A 308 -6.65 9.61 -18.95
CA ALA A 308 -5.74 10.42 -19.74
C ALA A 308 -6.49 11.39 -20.67
N PRO A 309 -6.02 12.65 -20.78
CA PRO A 309 -6.55 13.64 -21.72
C PRO A 309 -6.57 13.11 -23.17
N LYS A 310 -7.40 13.70 -24.03
CA LYS A 310 -7.56 13.22 -25.43
C LYS A 310 -6.27 13.35 -26.24
N GLU A 311 -5.38 14.23 -25.82
CA GLU A 311 -4.07 14.53 -26.40
C GLU A 311 -3.06 13.38 -26.19
N VAL A 312 -3.26 12.54 -25.16
CA VAL A 312 -2.40 11.39 -24.86
C VAL A 312 -2.95 10.15 -25.58
N THR A 313 -2.26 9.76 -26.65
CA THR A 313 -2.63 8.58 -27.44
C THR A 313 -2.20 7.28 -26.76
N THR A 314 -2.85 6.16 -27.10
CA THR A 314 -2.47 4.83 -26.61
C THR A 314 -1.02 4.49 -26.94
N GLY A 315 -0.50 4.97 -28.08
CA GLY A 315 0.91 4.80 -28.45
C GLY A 315 1.88 5.52 -27.51
N HIS A 316 1.51 6.69 -26.96
CA HIS A 316 2.32 7.38 -25.94
C HIS A 316 2.37 6.58 -24.65
N ILE A 317 1.23 6.00 -24.24
CA ILE A 317 1.15 5.15 -23.04
C ILE A 317 2.00 3.88 -23.23
N TYR A 318 1.93 3.24 -24.41
CA TYR A 318 2.68 2.02 -24.71
C TYR A 318 4.19 2.27 -24.76
N ARG A 319 4.64 3.42 -25.29
CA ARG A 319 6.06 3.79 -25.22
C ARG A 319 6.49 4.13 -23.79
N GLY A 320 5.61 4.77 -23.03
CA GLY A 320 5.87 5.15 -21.64
C GLY A 320 6.08 3.97 -20.69
N ILE A 321 5.50 2.80 -20.97
CA ILE A 321 5.64 1.63 -20.10
C ILE A 321 6.91 0.80 -20.38
N ILE A 322 7.55 0.94 -21.54
CA ILE A 322 8.74 0.16 -21.93
C ILE A 322 9.83 0.18 -20.84
N PRO A 323 10.20 1.33 -20.25
CA PRO A 323 11.20 1.36 -19.18
C PRO A 323 10.79 0.53 -17.95
N PHE A 324 9.51 0.51 -17.61
CA PHE A 324 8.99 -0.25 -16.47
C PHE A 324 9.00 -1.75 -16.75
N VAL A 325 8.61 -2.17 -17.96
CA VAL A 325 8.69 -3.58 -18.38
C VAL A 325 10.14 -4.05 -18.38
N LEU A 326 11.08 -3.24 -18.87
CA LEU A 326 12.51 -3.57 -18.85
C LEU A 326 13.02 -3.75 -17.41
N ILE A 327 12.65 -2.85 -16.48
CA ILE A 327 13.01 -2.99 -15.07
C ILE A 327 12.45 -4.28 -14.48
N GLN A 328 11.21 -4.64 -14.82
CA GLN A 328 10.58 -5.88 -14.35
C GLN A 328 11.26 -7.13 -14.92
N VAL A 329 11.61 -7.14 -16.21
CA VAL A 329 12.36 -8.24 -16.84
C VAL A 329 13.76 -8.36 -16.25
N VAL A 330 14.44 -7.25 -15.98
CA VAL A 330 15.72 -7.25 -15.26
C VAL A 330 15.54 -7.81 -13.85
N GLY A 331 14.48 -7.41 -13.14
CA GLY A 331 14.12 -7.96 -11.84
C GLY A 331 13.92 -9.48 -11.90
N LEU A 332 13.12 -9.97 -12.85
CA LEU A 332 12.89 -11.39 -13.06
C LEU A 332 14.20 -12.15 -13.38
N SER A 333 15.07 -11.56 -14.19
CA SER A 333 16.38 -12.13 -14.52
C SER A 333 17.32 -12.17 -13.31
N LEU A 334 17.26 -11.16 -12.45
CA LEU A 334 18.01 -11.14 -11.19
C LEU A 334 17.50 -12.19 -10.21
N LEU A 335 16.18 -12.35 -10.09
CA LEU A 335 15.57 -13.40 -9.25
C LEU A 335 15.88 -14.80 -9.78
N TRP A 336 16.01 -14.95 -11.10
CA TRP A 336 16.48 -16.18 -11.73
C TRP A 336 17.95 -16.48 -11.42
N ALA A 337 18.83 -15.49 -11.57
CA ALA A 337 20.26 -15.65 -11.35
C ALA A 337 20.63 -15.78 -9.86
N PHE A 338 19.87 -15.14 -8.97
CA PHE A 338 20.13 -15.08 -7.53
C PHE A 338 18.88 -15.44 -6.71
N PRO A 339 18.50 -16.73 -6.62
CA PRO A 339 17.33 -17.17 -5.86
C PRO A 339 17.36 -16.76 -4.37
N ALA A 340 18.56 -16.63 -3.80
CA ALA A 340 18.76 -16.21 -2.41
C ALA A 340 18.10 -14.86 -2.08
N ILE A 341 17.93 -13.96 -3.05
CA ILE A 341 17.25 -12.67 -2.81
C ILE A 341 15.83 -12.89 -2.27
N VAL A 342 15.16 -13.95 -2.75
CA VAL A 342 13.79 -14.28 -2.33
C VAL A 342 13.77 -14.94 -0.95
N THR A 343 14.76 -15.77 -0.65
CA THR A 343 14.75 -16.62 0.56
C THR A 343 15.37 -15.93 1.77
N VAL A 344 16.25 -14.95 1.58
CA VAL A 344 16.99 -14.28 2.68
C VAL A 344 16.06 -13.72 3.76
N ILE A 345 15.01 -12.96 3.42
CA ILE A 345 14.12 -12.38 4.43
C ILE A 345 13.28 -13.47 5.12
N PRO A 346 12.60 -14.38 4.39
CA PRO A 346 11.90 -15.50 5.00
C PRO A 346 12.77 -16.38 5.92
N ASP A 347 14.05 -16.58 5.59
CA ASP A 347 14.94 -17.44 6.37
C ASP A 347 15.47 -16.73 7.64
N LEU A 348 15.49 -15.39 7.65
CA LEU A 348 15.86 -14.58 8.81
C LEU A 348 14.73 -14.39 9.82
N ILE A 349 13.47 -14.59 9.40
CA ILE A 349 12.31 -14.51 10.29
C ILE A 349 11.99 -15.93 10.77
N PRO A 350 12.33 -16.30 12.02
CA PRO A 350 11.94 -17.60 12.54
C PRO A 350 10.41 -17.71 12.57
N ASN A 351 9.89 -18.79 12.00
CA ASN A 351 8.46 -19.13 12.00
C ASN A 351 7.88 -19.21 13.41
#